data_AF-A0A1G2F2M1-F1
#
_entry.id   AF-A0A1G2F2M1-F1
#
_cell.length_a   1.000
_cell.length_b   1.000
_cell.length_c   1.000
_cell.angle_alpha   90.00
_cell.angle_beta   90.00
_cell.angle_gamma   90.00
#
_symmetry.space_group_name_H-M   'P 1'
#
loop_
_entity.id
_entity.type
_entity.pdbx_description
1 polymer ?
#
loop_
_entity_poly.entity_id
_entity_poly.type
_entity_poly.pdbx_seq_one_letter_code
_entity_poly.pdbx_strand_id
1 'polypeptide(L)'
;MRKIIKAQFVILLCGTLFAWGNFIYELIDWVNKKNCTLGCVGNIKNPFLTPCFFGAIFFTISFILSAIILKKSISHGTNNSKNNTKIQ
;
A
#
# COMPACT_ATOMS: atom_id res chain seq x y z
N MET A 1 13.75 8.48 14.91
CA MET A 1 12.38 7.90 14.83
C MET A 1 11.49 8.59 13.77
N ARG A 2 11.20 9.89 13.86
CA ARG A 2 10.27 10.57 12.90
C ARG A 2 10.72 10.56 11.44
N LYS A 3 12.02 10.60 11.16
CA LYS A 3 12.57 10.59 9.79
C LYS A 3 12.34 9.25 9.07
N ILE A 4 12.39 8.15 9.81
CA ILE A 4 12.22 6.78 9.27
C ILE A 4 10.74 6.54 8.92
N ILE A 5 9.82 6.99 9.76
CA ILE A 5 8.36 6.90 9.50
C ILE A 5 7.99 7.72 8.26
N LYS A 6 8.57 8.92 8.09
CA LYS A 6 8.36 9.72 6.87
C LYS A 6 8.86 9.00 5.62
N ALA A 7 10.06 8.42 5.67
CA ALA A 7 10.61 7.66 4.55
C ALA A 7 9.74 6.43 4.20
N GLN A 8 9.28 5.69 5.22
CA GLN A 8 8.40 4.54 5.05
C GLN A 8 7.08 4.94 4.37
N PHE A 9 6.49 6.07 4.79
CA PHE A 9 5.25 6.57 4.20
C PHE A 9 5.42 6.98 2.73
N VAL A 10 6.54 7.65 2.40
CA VAL A 10 6.85 8.07 1.02
C VAL A 10 7.06 6.85 0.10
N ILE A 11 7.83 5.86 0.55
CA ILE A 11 8.09 4.65 -0.24
C ILE A 11 6.79 3.87 -0.48
N LEU A 12 5.94 3.72 0.56
CA LEU A 12 4.65 3.04 0.44
C LEU A 12 3.70 3.77 -0.50
N LEU A 13 3.68 5.11 -0.46
CA LEU A 13 2.84 5.93 -1.33
C LEU A 13 3.31 5.86 -2.79
N CYS A 14 4.62 6.02 -3.04
CA CYS A 14 5.20 5.87 -4.38
C CYS A 14 5.00 4.46 -4.96
N GLY A 15 5.23 3.40 -4.16
CA GLY A 15 5.00 2.02 -4.57
C GLY A 15 3.54 1.72 -4.88
N THR A 16 2.62 2.26 -4.07
CA THR A 16 1.17 2.14 -4.31
C THR A 16 0.77 2.82 -5.62
N LEU A 17 1.19 4.07 -5.84
CA LEU A 17 0.89 4.81 -7.06
C LEU A 17 1.47 4.13 -8.30
N PHE A 18 2.70 3.63 -8.21
CA PHE A 18 3.35 2.92 -9.31
C PHE A 18 2.60 1.62 -9.64
N ALA A 19 2.29 0.79 -8.64
CA ALA A 19 1.60 -0.47 -8.86
C ALA A 19 0.16 -0.26 -9.39
N TRP A 20 -0.58 0.69 -8.83
CA TRP A 20 -1.92 1.05 -9.32
C TRP A 20 -1.89 1.67 -10.71
N GLY A 21 -0.90 2.52 -11.03
CA GLY A 21 -0.76 3.09 -12.37
C GLY A 21 -0.54 2.03 -13.44
N ASN A 22 0.36 1.08 -13.19
CA ASN A 22 0.59 -0.05 -14.09
C ASN A 22 -0.64 -0.98 -14.18
N PHE A 23 -1.32 -1.23 -13.06
CA PHE A 23 -2.56 -2.02 -13.07
C PHE A 23 -3.68 -1.34 -13.86
N ILE A 24 -3.88 -0.03 -13.71
CA ILE A 24 -4.88 0.73 -14.46
C ILE A 24 -4.55 0.73 -15.96
N TYR A 25 -3.27 0.88 -16.31
CA TYR A 25 -2.83 0.81 -17.70
C TYR A 25 -3.17 -0.56 -18.32
N GLU A 26 -2.85 -1.65 -17.62
CA GLU A 26 -3.18 -3.02 -18.04
C GLU A 26 -4.70 -3.25 -18.10
N LEU A 27 -5.46 -2.70 -17.15
CA LEU A 27 -6.93 -2.80 -17.12
C LEU A 27 -7.57 -2.07 -18.30
N ILE A 28 -7.08 -0.87 -18.64
CA ILE A 28 -7.53 -0.10 -19.80
C ILE A 28 -7.17 -0.83 -21.10
N ASP A 29 -5.98 -1.40 -21.20
CA ASP A 29 -5.55 -2.17 -22.37
C ASP A 29 -6.42 -3.42 -22.57
N TRP A 30 -6.75 -4.11 -21.47
CA TRP A 30 -7.66 -5.26 -21.43
C TRP A 30 -9.09 -4.88 -21.84
N VAL A 31 -9.65 -3.78 -21.31
CA VAL A 31 -10.99 -3.28 -21.70
C VAL A 31 -11.02 -2.90 -23.18
N ASN A 32 -9.93 -2.34 -23.71
CA ASN A 32 -9.83 -1.93 -25.11
C ASN A 32 -9.46 -3.09 -26.08
N LYS A 33 -9.43 -4.34 -25.62
CA LYS A 33 -9.07 -5.54 -26.41
C LYS A 33 -7.70 -5.44 -27.11
N LYS A 34 -6.80 -4.60 -26.60
CA LYS A 34 -5.42 -4.53 -27.09
C LYS A 34 -4.62 -5.69 -26.50
N ASN A 35 -3.59 -6.10 -27.23
CA ASN A 35 -2.77 -7.26 -26.86
C ASN A 35 -1.93 -6.91 -25.62
N CYS A 36 -2.42 -7.29 -24.45
CA CYS A 36 -1.75 -7.40 -23.14
C CYS A 36 -0.21 -7.25 -23.23
N THR A 37 0.31 -6.06 -22.90
CA THR A 37 1.71 -5.69 -23.18
C THR A 37 2.66 -5.82 -21.99
N LEU A 38 2.18 -5.77 -20.74
CA LEU A 38 3.05 -5.57 -19.57
C LEU A 38 3.01 -6.69 -18.51
N GLY A 39 2.31 -7.81 -18.74
CA GLY A 39 2.28 -8.89 -17.75
C GLY A 39 1.72 -10.26 -18.17
N CYS A 40 1.41 -10.47 -19.45
CA CYS A 40 0.83 -11.74 -19.89
C CYS A 40 1.90 -12.83 -20.07
N VAL A 41 2.08 -13.69 -19.05
CA VAL A 41 2.77 -14.98 -19.19
C VAL A 41 1.72 -16.05 -19.49
N GLY A 42 1.52 -16.35 -20.78
CA GLY A 42 0.57 -17.36 -21.24
C GLY A 42 -0.87 -16.86 -21.41
N ASN A 43 -1.68 -17.65 -22.12
CA ASN A 43 -3.05 -17.36 -22.60
C ASN A 43 -4.12 -17.00 -21.53
N ILE A 44 -3.72 -16.72 -20.29
CA ILE A 44 -4.62 -16.39 -19.18
C ILE A 44 -4.80 -14.86 -19.15
N LYS A 45 -5.85 -14.37 -19.81
CA LYS A 45 -6.19 -12.93 -19.95
C LYS A 45 -6.85 -12.33 -18.70
N ASN A 46 -6.50 -12.77 -17.50
CA ASN A 46 -7.17 -12.32 -16.28
C ASN A 46 -6.31 -11.21 -15.62
N PRO A 47 -6.69 -9.93 -15.73
CA PRO A 47 -5.89 -8.81 -15.21
C PRO A 47 -5.69 -8.86 -13.68
N PHE A 48 -6.55 -9.60 -12.98
CA PHE A 48 -6.49 -9.85 -11.53
C PHE A 48 -5.42 -10.86 -11.10
N LEU A 49 -4.83 -11.62 -12.03
CA LEU A 49 -3.76 -12.59 -11.71
C LEU A 49 -2.37 -12.06 -12.07
N THR A 50 -2.28 -10.78 -12.44
CA THR A 50 -1.01 -10.15 -12.84
C THR A 50 -0.18 -9.76 -11.62
N PRO A 51 1.15 -9.75 -11.74
CA PRO A 51 2.03 -9.28 -10.68
C PRO A 51 1.72 -7.84 -10.23
N CYS A 52 1.19 -6.99 -11.11
CA CYS A 52 0.77 -5.63 -10.80
C CYS A 52 -0.39 -5.57 -9.79
N PHE A 53 -1.37 -6.47 -9.91
CA PHE A 53 -2.50 -6.53 -8.97
C PHE A 53 -2.04 -6.95 -7.57
N PHE A 54 -1.20 -7.99 -7.49
CA PHE A 54 -0.63 -8.42 -6.21
C PHE A 54 0.24 -7.32 -5.59
N GLY A 55 1.09 -6.67 -6.38
CA GLY A 55 1.89 -5.53 -5.93
C GLY A 55 1.02 -4.41 -5.34
N ALA A 56 -0.05 -4.03 -6.04
CA ALA A 56 -0.99 -3.01 -5.58
C ALA A 56 -1.65 -3.37 -4.23
N ILE A 57 -2.03 -4.63 -4.04
CA ILE A 57 -2.59 -5.14 -2.77
C ILE A 57 -1.56 -5.11 -1.64
N PHE A 58 -0.34 -5.62 -1.88
CA PHE A 58 0.70 -5.66 -0.85
C PHE A 58 1.12 -4.27 -0.37
N PHE A 59 1.27 -3.31 -1.29
CA PHE A 59 1.59 -1.93 -0.93
C PHE A 59 0.43 -1.23 -0.20
N THR A 60 -0.83 -1.46 -0.61
CA THR A 60 -1.99 -0.89 0.10
C THR A 60 -2.17 -1.48 1.50
N ILE A 61 -2.01 -2.79 1.69
CA ILE A 61 -2.05 -3.43 3.01
C ILE A 61 -0.95 -2.86 3.91
N SER A 62 0.27 -2.73 3.39
CA SER A 62 1.40 -2.18 4.15
C SER A 62 1.18 -0.71 4.52
N PHE A 63 0.57 0.09 3.63
CA PHE A 63 0.19 1.48 3.89
C PHE A 63 -0.89 1.60 4.97
N ILE A 64 -1.93 0.77 4.91
CA ILE A 64 -2.99 0.70 5.92
C ILE A 64 -2.39 0.29 7.27
N LEU A 65 -1.53 -0.72 7.29
CA LEU A 65 -0.88 -1.18 8.52
C LEU A 65 -0.02 -0.08 9.14
N SER A 66 0.75 0.64 8.32
CA SER A 66 1.53 1.80 8.77
C SER A 66 0.64 2.90 9.36
N ALA A 67 -0.52 3.18 8.75
CA ALA A 67 -1.48 4.16 9.27
C ALA A 67 -2.10 3.71 10.61
N ILE A 68 -2.43 2.42 10.74
CA ILE A 68 -2.95 1.83 11.98
C ILE A 68 -1.90 1.92 13.10
N ILE A 69 -0.64 1.58 12.82
CA ILE A 69 0.46 1.66 13.79
C ILE A 69 0.68 3.11 14.24
N LEU A 70 0.62 4.08 13.32
CA LEU A 70 0.75 5.50 13.67
C LEU A 70 -0.40 5.97 14.58
N LYS A 71 -1.64 5.58 14.27
CA LYS A 71 -2.82 5.87 15.10
C LYS A 71 -2.72 5.19 16.47
N LYS A 72 -2.25 3.95 16.52
CA LYS A 72 -2.06 3.20 17.78
C LYS A 72 -0.89 3.72 18.60
N SER A 73 0.20 4.17 17.97
CA SER A 73 1.35 4.78 18.66
C SER A 73 0.95 6.09 19.34
N ILE A 74 0.11 6.91 18.70
CA ILE A 74 -0.50 8.10 19.33
C ILE A 74 -1.40 7.67 20.51
N SER A 75 -2.23 6.64 20.32
CA SER A 75 -3.15 6.17 21.36
C SER A 75 -2.46 5.47 22.55
N HIS A 76 -1.29 4.84 22.35
CA HIS A 76 -0.48 4.22 23.39
C HIS A 76 0.40 5.25 24.13
N GLY A 77 0.81 6.33 23.45
CA GLY A 77 1.43 7.49 24.08
C GLY A 77 0.49 8.20 25.07
N THR A 78 -0.79 8.33 24.73
CA THR A 78 -1.80 8.93 25.63
C THR A 78 -2.14 8.05 26.84
N ASN A 79 -2.11 6.71 26.69
CA ASN A 79 -2.34 5.78 27.80
C ASN A 79 -1.16 5.76 28.80
N ASN A 80 0.08 5.87 28.32
CA ASN A 80 1.25 5.91 29.18
C ASN A 80 1.38 7.27 29.93
N SER A 81 0.98 8.38 29.31
CA SER A 81 0.91 9.69 29.99
C SER A 81 -0.18 9.74 31.07
N LYS A 82 -1.35 9.12 30.86
CA LYS A 82 -2.41 9.06 31.88
C LYS A 82 -2.05 8.19 33.09
N ASN A 83 -1.26 7.14 32.91
CA ASN A 83 -0.80 6.29 34.01
C ASN A 83 0.29 6.95 34.87
N ASN A 84 1.02 7.94 34.35
CA ASN A 84 2.03 8.67 35.12
C ASN A 84 1.44 9.83 35.96
N THR A 85 0.30 10.41 35.53
CA THR A 85 -0.38 11.49 36.28
C THR A 85 -1.29 10.99 37.41
N LYS A 86 -1.48 9.68 37.58
CA LYS A 86 -2.32 9.11 38.66
C LYS A 86 -1.52 8.73 39.92
N ILE A 87 -0.22 9.03 39.96
CA ILE A 87 0.71 8.66 41.03
C ILE A 87 1.32 9.92 41.70
N GLN A 88 0.70 11.09 41.52
CA GLN A 88 1.07 12.35 42.21
C GLN A 88 -0.15 12.87 42.95
#